data_AF-A0A0A2M2M9-F1
#
_entry.id   AF-A0A0A2M2M9-F1
#
_cell.length_a   1.000
_cell.length_b   1.000
_cell.length_c   1.000
_cell.angle_alpha   90.00
_cell.angle_beta   90.00
_cell.angle_gamma   90.00
#
_symmetry.space_group_name_H-M   'P 1'
#
loop_
_entity.id
_entity.type
_entity.pdbx_description
1 polymer ?
#
loop_
_entity_poly.entity_id
_entity_poly.type
_entity_poly.pdbx_seq_one_letter_code
_entity_poly.pdbx_strand_id
1 'polypeptide(L)'
;MKHLLLLVITLTFLSCKKDNGYNTNQSSSGDSDSDSKFIYTTTTVSEGDDPSTKLSPEAEAGREIFDGKGNCFSCHRPDQKVIGPSIQEIAKIYKAKNGDIVKFLKGNGEPIVDPSQYDVMKTNFYLTKTFTDKELKGIEEYIYSFQ
;
A
#
# COMPACT_ATOMS: atom_id res chain seq x y z
N MET A 1 -13.75 24.41 54.39
CA MET A 1 -12.40 23.94 54.75
C MET A 1 -11.91 23.06 53.59
N LYS A 2 -10.94 23.54 52.79
CA LYS A 2 -9.54 23.05 52.79
C LYS A 2 -9.46 21.59 52.29
N HIS A 3 -8.85 21.16 51.19
CA HIS A 3 -8.00 21.76 50.16
C HIS A 3 -8.07 20.89 48.89
N LEU A 4 -8.01 21.59 47.75
CA LEU A 4 -7.63 21.13 46.43
C LEU A 4 -6.18 20.61 46.42
N LEU A 5 -5.89 19.50 45.72
CA LEU A 5 -4.54 19.21 45.23
C LEU A 5 -4.58 18.53 43.85
N LEU A 6 -4.36 19.34 42.81
CA LEU A 6 -4.02 18.95 41.45
C LEU A 6 -2.51 18.71 41.39
N LEU A 7 -2.07 17.50 41.02
CA LEU A 7 -0.66 17.16 40.85
C LEU A 7 -0.29 17.31 39.38
N VAL A 8 0.20 18.51 39.02
CA VAL A 8 0.80 18.82 37.72
C VAL A 8 2.28 18.47 37.81
N ILE A 9 2.71 17.44 37.07
CA ILE A 9 4.14 17.10 36.95
C ILE A 9 4.67 17.77 35.68
N THR A 10 5.28 18.93 35.83
CA THR A 10 6.07 19.59 34.78
C THR A 10 7.49 19.02 34.79
N LEU A 11 7.86 18.25 33.77
CA LEU A 11 9.28 17.93 33.52
C LEU A 11 9.94 19.13 32.84
N THR A 12 10.80 19.81 33.59
CA THR A 12 11.68 20.87 33.10
C THR A 12 12.97 20.27 32.52
N PHE A 13 13.36 20.77 31.35
CA PHE A 13 14.57 20.42 30.63
C PHE A 13 15.83 20.87 31.39
N LEU A 14 16.75 19.95 31.66
CA LEU A 14 18.11 20.27 32.06
C LEU A 14 19.01 20.29 30.82
N SER A 15 19.48 21.50 30.51
CA SER A 15 20.46 21.82 29.48
C SER A 15 21.88 21.55 30.01
N CYS A 16 22.68 20.74 29.30
CA CYS A 16 24.13 20.67 29.49
C CYS A 16 24.83 20.87 28.14
N LYS A 17 25.55 21.98 28.06
CA LYS A 17 26.46 22.43 27.00
C LYS A 17 27.89 22.04 27.38
N LYS A 18 28.65 21.40 26.49
CA LYS A 18 30.07 21.74 26.23
C LYS A 18 30.60 21.07 24.96
N ASP A 19 31.48 21.82 24.31
CA ASP A 19 31.83 21.82 22.89
C ASP A 19 33.22 21.17 22.68
N ASN A 20 33.48 20.49 21.56
CA ASN A 20 34.79 20.50 20.86
C ASN A 20 34.79 19.65 19.57
N GLY A 21 35.10 20.29 18.44
CA GLY A 21 35.48 19.60 17.20
C GLY A 21 34.94 20.23 15.91
N TYR A 22 35.53 21.35 15.50
CA TYR A 22 35.33 22.03 14.21
C TYR A 22 35.87 21.19 13.02
N ASN A 23 35.11 21.11 11.92
CA ASN A 23 35.56 21.37 10.53
C ASN A 23 34.30 21.46 9.63
N THR A 24 33.71 22.65 9.45
CA THR A 24 33.76 23.46 8.21
C THR A 24 33.81 22.62 6.92
N ASN A 25 32.76 22.61 6.09
CA ASN A 25 32.55 23.68 5.14
C ASN A 25 31.06 24.02 4.94
N GLN A 26 30.84 25.32 4.90
CA GLN A 26 29.60 26.06 4.89
C GLN A 26 29.15 26.40 3.45
N SER A 27 27.84 26.67 3.31
CA SER A 27 27.16 27.47 2.26
C SER A 27 26.56 26.69 1.08
N SER A 28 25.32 26.93 0.64
CA SER A 28 24.28 27.88 1.08
C SER A 28 22.92 27.54 0.45
N SER A 29 21.85 27.83 1.20
CA SER A 29 20.53 28.37 0.79
C SER A 29 19.87 27.94 -0.54
N GLY A 30 18.64 27.42 -0.46
CA GLY A 30 17.64 27.46 -1.54
C GLY A 30 16.53 26.41 -1.44
N ASP A 31 15.33 26.89 -1.09
CA ASP A 31 13.97 26.42 -1.43
C ASP A 31 13.52 24.94 -1.33
N SER A 32 12.48 24.74 -0.50
CA SER A 32 11.13 24.28 -0.88
C SER A 32 11.02 23.33 -2.09
N ASP A 33 10.97 22.02 -1.84
CA ASP A 33 9.81 21.16 -2.13
C ASP A 33 10.18 19.70 -1.88
N SER A 34 9.47 19.10 -0.93
CA SER A 34 9.71 17.75 -0.45
C SER A 34 9.07 16.71 -1.38
N ASP A 35 9.64 16.51 -2.55
CA ASP A 35 9.45 15.27 -3.31
C ASP A 35 10.41 14.22 -2.76
N SER A 36 9.93 13.49 -1.75
CA SER A 36 10.56 12.28 -1.23
C SER A 36 10.64 11.23 -2.33
N LYS A 37 11.76 11.27 -3.07
CA LYS A 37 12.20 10.25 -3.99
C LYS A 37 12.44 8.96 -3.21
N PHE A 38 11.40 8.13 -3.14
CA PHE A 38 11.54 6.75 -2.67
C PHE A 38 12.45 6.01 -3.64
N ILE A 39 13.68 5.75 -3.20
CA ILE A 39 14.68 4.98 -3.94
C ILE A 39 14.22 3.52 -3.89
N TYR A 40 13.63 3.03 -4.98
CA TYR A 40 13.40 1.60 -5.17
C TYR A 40 14.73 0.96 -5.54
N THR A 41 15.39 0.37 -4.54
CA THR A 41 16.52 -0.52 -4.75
C THR A 41 16.04 -1.68 -5.63
N THR A 42 16.48 -1.67 -6.89
CA THR A 42 16.29 -2.80 -7.82
C THR A 42 17.15 -3.96 -7.32
N THR A 43 16.54 -4.84 -6.53
CA THR A 43 17.09 -6.17 -6.28
C THR A 43 16.60 -7.05 -7.42
N THR A 44 17.48 -7.29 -8.39
CA THR A 44 17.30 -8.36 -9.37
C THR A 44 17.31 -9.70 -8.62
N VAL A 45 16.15 -10.33 -8.46
CA VAL A 45 16.04 -11.75 -8.15
C VAL A 45 15.40 -12.42 -9.35
N SER A 46 16.24 -13.09 -10.13
CA SER A 46 15.83 -14.06 -11.12
C SER A 46 15.46 -15.35 -10.40
N GLU A 47 14.23 -15.83 -10.58
CA GLU A 47 13.92 -17.24 -10.91
C GLU A 47 12.41 -17.41 -11.13
N GLY A 48 12.03 -17.70 -12.37
CA GLY A 48 10.64 -17.99 -12.78
C GLY A 48 10.33 -17.54 -14.20
N ASP A 49 11.00 -18.11 -15.20
CA ASP A 49 10.72 -17.87 -16.62
C ASP A 49 9.37 -18.50 -17.03
N ASP A 50 8.36 -17.65 -17.23
CA ASP A 50 7.18 -17.89 -18.08
C ASP A 50 7.14 -16.78 -19.15
N PRO A 51 7.14 -17.08 -20.46
CA PRO A 51 7.34 -16.08 -21.52
C PRO A 51 6.08 -15.27 -21.87
N SER A 52 5.28 -14.84 -20.89
CA SER A 52 4.10 -14.01 -21.13
C SER A 52 4.18 -12.68 -20.37
N THR A 53 4.64 -11.67 -21.11
CA THR A 53 4.56 -10.22 -20.81
C THR A 53 5.19 -9.79 -19.48
N LYS A 54 6.40 -9.22 -19.57
CA LYS A 54 7.01 -8.46 -18.48
C LYS A 54 6.00 -7.42 -17.95
N LEU A 55 5.69 -7.47 -16.66
CA LEU A 55 4.82 -6.50 -15.99
C LEU A 55 5.40 -5.07 -16.12
N SER A 56 4.51 -4.06 -16.14
CA SER A 56 4.95 -2.69 -15.94
C SER A 56 5.50 -2.49 -14.52
N PRO A 57 6.33 -1.48 -14.26
CA PRO A 57 6.81 -1.18 -12.90
C PRO A 57 5.67 -1.01 -11.88
N GLU A 58 4.53 -0.45 -12.30
CA GLU A 58 3.35 -0.25 -11.47
C GLU A 58 2.65 -1.57 -11.14
N ALA A 59 2.50 -2.44 -12.13
CA ALA A 59 1.93 -3.78 -11.93
C ALA A 59 2.86 -4.68 -11.11
N GLU A 60 4.18 -4.52 -11.24
CA GLU A 60 5.18 -5.19 -10.42
C GLU A 60 5.06 -4.77 -8.94
N ALA A 61 5.02 -3.46 -8.67
CA ALA A 61 4.79 -2.94 -7.32
C ALA A 61 3.41 -3.36 -6.78
N GLY A 62 2.40 -3.41 -7.64
CA GLY A 62 1.09 -3.97 -7.36
C GLY A 62 1.14 -5.42 -6.91
N ARG A 63 1.90 -6.26 -7.62
CA ARG A 63 2.13 -7.67 -7.29
C ARG A 63 2.77 -7.81 -5.91
N GLU A 64 3.83 -7.05 -5.62
CA GLU A 64 4.49 -7.08 -4.31
C GLU A 64 3.53 -6.78 -3.16
N ILE A 65 2.61 -5.83 -3.35
CA ILE A 65 1.59 -5.51 -2.36
C ILE A 65 0.54 -6.62 -2.29
N PHE A 66 0.07 -7.11 -3.44
CA PHE A 66 -0.95 -8.14 -3.55
C PHE A 66 -0.50 -9.45 -2.88
N ASP A 67 0.74 -9.88 -3.13
CA ASP A 67 1.31 -11.12 -2.59
C ASP A 67 1.82 -10.92 -1.15
N GLY A 68 2.33 -9.72 -0.83
CA GLY A 68 2.93 -9.40 0.45
C GLY A 68 1.92 -8.84 1.45
N LYS A 69 2.00 -7.53 1.72
CA LYS A 69 1.24 -6.89 2.82
C LYS A 69 -0.27 -6.96 2.65
N GLY A 70 -0.78 -7.15 1.43
CA GLY A 70 -2.19 -7.38 1.11
C GLY A 70 -2.62 -8.84 1.25
N ASN A 71 -1.69 -9.80 1.17
CA ASN A 71 -1.93 -11.24 1.24
C ASN A 71 -3.13 -11.73 0.39
N CYS A 72 -3.41 -11.04 -0.72
CA CYS A 72 -4.58 -11.25 -1.56
C CYS A 72 -4.50 -12.60 -2.30
N PHE A 73 -3.29 -13.04 -2.64
CA PHE A 73 -3.02 -14.31 -3.31
C PHE A 73 -3.47 -15.54 -2.52
N SER A 74 -3.59 -15.43 -1.20
CA SER A 74 -4.11 -16.52 -0.35
C SER A 74 -5.55 -16.90 -0.70
N CYS A 75 -6.35 -15.94 -1.16
CA CYS A 75 -7.76 -16.11 -1.51
C CYS A 75 -8.03 -16.01 -3.01
N HIS A 76 -7.17 -15.32 -3.76
CA HIS A 76 -7.36 -15.01 -5.18
C HIS A 76 -6.18 -15.55 -6.00
N ARG A 77 -6.38 -16.70 -6.65
CA ARG A 77 -5.38 -17.31 -7.54
C ARG A 77 -5.53 -16.78 -8.98
N PRO A 78 -4.47 -16.83 -9.80
CA PRO A 78 -4.52 -16.31 -11.17
C PRO A 78 -5.72 -16.79 -11.98
N ASP A 79 -5.95 -18.11 -12.00
CA ASP A 79 -6.79 -18.80 -12.99
C ASP A 79 -7.95 -19.61 -12.38
N GLN A 80 -8.00 -19.72 -11.06
CA GLN A 80 -8.98 -20.57 -10.38
C GLN A 80 -9.59 -19.90 -9.14
N LYS A 81 -10.87 -20.20 -8.89
CA LYS A 81 -11.55 -19.84 -7.65
C LYS A 81 -11.08 -20.77 -6.54
N VAL A 82 -10.63 -20.20 -5.43
CA VAL A 82 -10.31 -20.96 -4.19
C VAL A 82 -11.24 -20.55 -3.06
N ILE A 83 -11.04 -19.35 -2.52
CA ILE A 83 -11.93 -18.70 -1.57
C ILE A 83 -12.63 -17.56 -2.30
N GLY A 84 -11.83 -16.67 -2.88
CA GLY A 84 -12.29 -15.63 -3.79
C GLY A 84 -12.26 -16.07 -5.26
N PRO A 85 -12.92 -15.31 -6.15
CA PRO A 85 -12.82 -15.46 -7.60
C PRO A 85 -11.36 -15.35 -8.08
N SER A 86 -11.08 -15.90 -9.26
CA SER A 86 -9.74 -15.82 -9.85
C SER A 86 -9.39 -14.37 -10.24
N ILE A 87 -8.10 -14.05 -10.33
CA ILE A 87 -7.65 -12.71 -10.73
C ILE A 87 -8.10 -12.42 -12.17
N GLN A 88 -8.02 -13.41 -13.07
CA GLN A 88 -8.54 -13.32 -14.43
C GLN A 88 -10.05 -12.98 -14.46
N GLU A 89 -10.86 -13.62 -13.62
CA GLU A 89 -12.29 -13.36 -13.54
C GLU A 89 -12.59 -11.93 -13.04
N ILE A 90 -11.87 -11.49 -12.00
CA ILE A 90 -11.97 -10.13 -11.48
C ILE A 90 -11.64 -9.13 -12.59
N ALA A 91 -10.49 -9.27 -13.24
CA ALA A 91 -10.04 -8.37 -14.31
C ALA A 91 -11.07 -8.27 -15.44
N LYS A 92 -11.57 -9.42 -15.91
CA LYS A 92 -12.57 -9.51 -16.97
C LYS A 92 -13.87 -8.79 -16.60
N ILE A 93 -14.41 -9.03 -15.39
CA ILE A 93 -15.69 -8.46 -14.96
C ILE A 93 -15.57 -6.95 -14.73
N TYR A 94 -14.50 -6.50 -14.07
CA TYR A 94 -14.29 -5.06 -13.84
C TYR A 94 -14.14 -4.30 -15.15
N LYS A 95 -13.42 -4.84 -16.14
CA LYS A 95 -13.33 -4.26 -17.47
C LYS A 95 -14.69 -4.24 -18.18
N ALA A 96 -15.41 -5.37 -18.18
CA ALA A 96 -16.70 -5.47 -18.87
C ALA A 96 -17.78 -4.55 -18.28
N LYS A 97 -17.73 -4.32 -16.96
CA LYS A 97 -18.69 -3.46 -16.25
C LYS A 97 -18.21 -2.03 -16.07
N ASN A 98 -17.04 -1.68 -16.59
CA ASN A 98 -16.37 -0.39 -16.33
C ASN A 98 -16.35 -0.04 -14.83
N GLY A 99 -16.02 -1.05 -14.02
CA GLY A 99 -15.95 -0.95 -12.56
C GLY A 99 -14.65 -0.28 -12.10
N ASP A 100 -14.65 0.17 -10.85
CA ASP A 100 -13.52 0.85 -10.23
C ASP A 100 -12.99 -0.02 -9.07
N ILE A 101 -11.86 -0.70 -9.30
CA ILE A 101 -11.26 -1.62 -8.32
C ILE A 101 -10.80 -0.83 -7.09
N VAL A 102 -10.22 0.35 -7.28
CA VAL A 102 -9.74 1.21 -6.19
C VAL A 102 -10.90 1.63 -5.28
N LYS A 103 -12.03 2.05 -5.86
CA LYS A 103 -13.24 2.41 -5.11
C LYS A 103 -13.80 1.22 -4.33
N PHE A 104 -13.81 0.02 -4.92
CA PHE A 104 -14.21 -1.20 -4.21
C PHE A 104 -13.28 -1.53 -3.05
N LEU A 105 -11.96 -1.50 -3.26
CA LEU A 105 -10.98 -1.77 -2.21
C LEU A 105 -11.00 -0.71 -1.09
N LYS A 106 -11.46 0.51 -1.36
CA LYS A 106 -11.77 1.52 -0.34
C LYS A 106 -13.09 1.27 0.40
N GLY A 107 -13.83 0.22 0.05
CA GLY A 107 -15.13 -0.13 0.64
C GLY A 107 -16.29 0.77 0.19
N ASN A 108 -16.13 1.48 -0.92
CA ASN A 108 -17.12 2.42 -1.47
C ASN A 108 -17.75 1.92 -2.77
N GLY A 109 -17.44 0.68 -3.19
CA GLY A 109 -17.93 0.05 -4.42
C GLY A 109 -18.81 -1.17 -4.14
N GLU A 110 -19.69 -1.49 -5.09
CA GLU A 110 -20.54 -2.68 -5.03
C GLU A 110 -19.74 -3.95 -5.36
N PRO A 111 -20.09 -5.12 -4.79
CA PRO A 111 -19.45 -6.40 -5.09
C PRO A 111 -19.89 -6.96 -6.45
N ILE A 112 -19.40 -6.38 -7.54
CA ILE A 112 -19.88 -6.68 -8.90
C ILE A 112 -19.45 -8.05 -9.46
N VAL A 113 -18.54 -8.75 -8.78
CA VAL A 113 -17.96 -10.06 -9.17
C VAL A 113 -18.73 -11.21 -8.54
N ASP A 114 -18.68 -11.33 -7.20
CA ASP A 114 -19.39 -12.37 -6.44
C ASP A 114 -20.06 -11.76 -5.19
N PRO A 115 -21.30 -11.24 -5.31
CA PRO A 115 -22.03 -10.67 -4.18
C PRO A 115 -22.23 -11.64 -3.02
N SER A 116 -22.27 -12.96 -3.28
CA SER A 116 -22.48 -13.97 -2.25
C SER A 116 -21.28 -14.14 -1.31
N GLN A 117 -20.08 -13.77 -1.79
CA GLN A 117 -18.83 -13.80 -1.03
C GLN A 117 -18.41 -12.42 -0.52
N TYR A 118 -19.28 -11.41 -0.66
CA TYR A 118 -18.92 -10.04 -0.30
C TYR A 118 -18.55 -9.88 1.17
N ASP A 119 -19.29 -10.51 2.10
CA ASP A 119 -19.00 -10.39 3.53
C ASP A 119 -17.63 -10.98 3.89
N VAL A 120 -17.19 -12.02 3.18
CA VAL A 120 -15.83 -12.59 3.33
C VAL A 120 -14.79 -11.56 2.87
N MET A 121 -14.95 -11.00 1.67
CA MET A 121 -14.00 -10.01 1.13
C MET A 121 -13.98 -8.72 1.95
N LYS A 122 -15.13 -8.27 2.45
CA LYS A 122 -15.30 -7.04 3.23
C LYS A 122 -14.46 -7.03 4.51
N THR A 123 -14.15 -8.20 5.07
CA THR A 123 -13.23 -8.30 6.20
C THR A 123 -11.87 -7.70 5.87
N ASN A 124 -11.39 -7.79 4.62
CA ASN A 124 -10.09 -7.22 4.21
C ASN A 124 -10.10 -5.69 4.12
N PHE A 125 -11.26 -5.02 4.19
CA PHE A 125 -11.33 -3.56 4.08
C PHE A 125 -10.68 -2.82 5.25
N TYR A 126 -10.47 -3.45 6.41
CA TYR A 126 -9.67 -2.82 7.47
C TYR A 126 -8.23 -2.59 7.00
N LEU A 127 -7.72 -3.45 6.12
CA LEU A 127 -6.36 -3.41 5.60
C LEU A 127 -6.27 -2.55 4.35
N THR A 128 -7.11 -2.80 3.35
CA THR A 128 -7.03 -2.09 2.06
C THR A 128 -7.30 -0.58 2.18
N LYS A 129 -8.06 -0.14 3.18
CA LYS A 129 -8.26 1.29 3.49
C LYS A 129 -7.02 1.98 4.06
N THR A 130 -5.99 1.23 4.47
CA THR A 130 -4.71 1.78 4.93
C THR A 130 -3.72 2.01 3.78
N PHE A 131 -4.00 1.46 2.59
CA PHE A 131 -3.14 1.62 1.43
C PHE A 131 -3.32 2.98 0.79
N THR A 132 -2.24 3.52 0.27
CA THR A 132 -2.29 4.79 -0.47
C THR A 132 -2.98 4.60 -1.83
N ASP A 133 -3.42 5.70 -2.43
CA ASP A 133 -4.02 5.67 -3.77
C ASP A 133 -3.07 5.07 -4.82
N LYS A 134 -1.77 5.36 -4.71
CA LYS A 134 -0.74 4.79 -5.57
C LYS A 134 -0.63 3.26 -5.40
N GLU A 135 -0.69 2.78 -4.17
CA GLU A 135 -0.63 1.35 -3.86
C GLU A 135 -1.87 0.60 -4.38
N LEU A 136 -3.06 1.16 -4.16
CA LEU A 136 -4.31 0.60 -4.68
C LEU A 136 -4.33 0.60 -6.21
N LYS A 137 -3.79 1.65 -6.85
CA LYS A 137 -3.65 1.70 -8.29
C LYS A 137 -2.67 0.63 -8.80
N GLY A 138 -1.56 0.41 -8.11
CA GLY A 138 -0.65 -0.70 -8.43
C GLY A 138 -1.35 -2.05 -8.38
N ILE A 139 -2.12 -2.33 -7.33
CA ILE A 139 -2.93 -3.56 -7.23
C ILE A 139 -3.90 -3.68 -8.42
N GLU A 140 -4.57 -2.59 -8.80
CA GLU A 140 -5.47 -2.57 -9.96
C GLU A 140 -4.72 -2.91 -11.26
N GLU A 141 -3.55 -2.30 -11.51
CA GLU A 141 -2.72 -2.62 -12.68
C GLU A 141 -2.24 -4.08 -12.68
N TYR A 142 -1.88 -4.62 -11.51
CA TYR A 142 -1.53 -6.03 -11.37
C TYR A 142 -2.72 -6.94 -11.71
N ILE A 143 -3.91 -6.69 -11.18
CA ILE A 143 -5.12 -7.44 -11.52
C ILE A 143 -5.38 -7.38 -13.03
N TYR A 144 -5.25 -6.20 -13.63
CA TYR A 144 -5.40 -6.00 -15.07
C TYR A 144 -4.29 -6.62 -15.93
N SER A 145 -3.22 -7.16 -15.35
CA SER A 145 -2.22 -7.92 -16.12
C SER A 145 -2.69 -9.34 -16.50
N PHE A 146 -3.78 -9.83 -15.90
CA PHE A 146 -4.35 -11.17 -16.15
C PHE A 146 -5.49 -11.16 -17.20
N GLN A 147 -5.42 -10.26 -18.18
CA GLN A 147 -6.44 -10.10 -19.23
C GLN A 147 -6.15 -10.88 -20.50
#